data_AF-A0A0A9Z9P0-F1
#
_entry.id   AF-A0A0A9Z9P0-F1
#
_cell.length_a   1.000
_cell.length_b   1.000
_cell.length_c   1.000
_cell.angle_alpha   90.00
_cell.angle_beta   90.00
_cell.angle_gamma   90.00
#
_symmetry.space_group_name_H-M   'P 1'
#
loop_
_entity.id
_entity.type
_entity.pdbx_description
1 polymer ?
#
loop_
_entity_poly.entity_id
_entity_poly.type
_entity_poly.pdbx_seq_one_letter_code
_entity_poly.pdbx_strand_id
1 'polypeptide(L)'
;MVRAVDNSCRTQQEQMTVLNCVRLLARVLPYIFEDPEWQGFFWTSLPDGSAQKGEKDESTPLAHSLLNAVSDLLFCPDFTVASKRTGPDKAEDLQSIDSCEYIWESGVGFAQSPPHYSQYDSSRTELLKLLLTCFSETMYHPPTDLSTAPNKWVQYFTSSENRHALPIFTSLLNTVCAYDPVGLGLPYNHLLFADSWEPLVDVALQILIVALDHDVTTSSVYDNNSPDNLFINYLSRIHRDEDFGFVLRGFTRLLNNPLAQTYLPNSSKKIQSHQELLVFFWKFCDYNKKFLYYVLKSSDVLQILVPILYHLNDSRADQSRVGLMHIGVFIILLLSGERNFGVRLNKPYTATIPMDIPVFTGTHADLLITVFHKIITTGHQRLQPLFDCLLTILVNVSPYLKTLSMVASTKLLHLLEAFSTPWFLFSSPNNHHLVFFLLEIFNNIIQYQFDGNSNLVYTIIRKRQVFHSLASLPSDGQPSPSL
;
A
#
# COMPACT_ATOMS: atom_id res chain seq x y z
N MET A 1 13.83 29.94 -4.83
CA MET A 1 13.52 29.02 -3.71
C MET A 1 14.62 29.09 -2.65
N VAL A 2 15.87 28.72 -2.95
CA VAL A 2 17.02 28.82 -2.00
C VAL A 2 17.10 30.18 -1.31
N ARG A 3 17.10 31.29 -2.05
CA ARG A 3 17.09 32.65 -1.46
C ARG A 3 15.94 32.93 -0.49
N ALA A 4 14.77 32.30 -0.70
CA ALA A 4 13.64 32.46 0.19
C ALA A 4 13.80 31.64 1.48
N VAL A 5 14.50 30.51 1.41
CA VAL A 5 14.94 29.73 2.58
C VAL A 5 15.95 30.52 3.39
N ASP A 6 16.94 31.16 2.74
CA ASP A 6 17.93 32.01 3.41
C ASP A 6 17.27 33.17 4.19
N ASN A 7 16.13 33.66 3.68
CA ASN A 7 15.33 34.70 4.32
C ASN A 7 14.24 34.17 5.28
N SER A 8 14.16 32.87 5.53
CA SER A 8 13.11 32.22 6.33
C SER A 8 11.67 32.46 5.84
N CYS A 9 11.46 32.74 4.54
CA CYS A 9 10.14 32.89 3.92
C CYS A 9 9.14 33.81 4.68
N ARG A 10 9.64 34.94 5.20
CA ARG A 10 8.95 35.75 6.23
C ARG A 10 7.77 36.54 5.71
N THR A 11 7.82 36.98 4.46
CA THR A 11 6.81 37.86 3.89
C THR A 11 5.81 37.08 3.05
N GLN A 12 4.56 37.54 3.00
CA GLN A 12 3.55 36.97 2.11
C GLN A 12 4.00 36.97 0.64
N GLN A 13 4.79 37.97 0.24
CA GLN A 13 5.37 38.04 -1.11
C GLN A 13 6.40 36.93 -1.35
N GLU A 14 7.28 36.65 -0.39
CA GLU A 14 8.23 35.53 -0.47
C GLU A 14 7.50 34.18 -0.50
N GLN A 15 6.51 33.99 0.37
CA GLN A 15 5.67 32.78 0.38
C GLN A 15 5.00 32.55 -0.97
N MET A 16 4.39 33.60 -1.55
CA MET A 16 3.78 33.50 -2.88
C MET A 16 4.81 33.23 -3.98
N THR A 17 6.01 33.82 -3.87
CA THR A 17 7.11 33.56 -4.80
C THR A 17 7.57 32.11 -4.73
N VAL A 18 7.71 31.55 -3.53
CA VAL A 18 8.03 30.13 -3.31
C VAL A 18 6.98 29.24 -3.95
N LEU A 19 5.69 29.45 -3.66
CA LEU A 19 4.60 28.65 -4.24
C LEU A 19 4.56 28.74 -5.77
N ASN A 20 4.82 29.92 -6.34
CA ASN A 20 4.91 30.07 -7.78
C ASN A 20 6.11 29.32 -8.38
N CYS A 21 7.28 29.32 -7.71
CA CYS A 21 8.41 28.49 -8.09
C CYS A 21 8.07 26.99 -8.02
N VAL A 22 7.40 26.55 -6.96
CA VAL A 22 6.93 25.16 -6.78
C VAL A 22 6.04 24.74 -7.95
N ARG A 23 5.02 25.54 -8.26
CA ARG A 23 4.08 25.28 -9.37
C ARG A 23 4.75 25.29 -10.74
N LEU A 24 5.75 26.14 -10.94
CA LEU A 24 6.52 26.19 -12.18
C LEU A 24 7.39 24.94 -12.33
N LEU A 25 8.18 24.60 -11.30
CA LEU A 25 9.06 23.44 -11.32
C LEU A 25 8.29 22.14 -11.48
N ALA A 26 7.17 21.98 -10.76
CA ALA A 26 6.31 20.79 -10.88
C ALA A 26 5.73 20.60 -12.30
N ARG A 27 5.65 21.67 -13.11
CA ARG A 27 5.21 21.59 -14.50
C ARG A 27 6.36 21.42 -15.49
N VAL A 28 7.55 21.92 -15.17
CA VAL A 28 8.71 21.92 -16.07
C VAL A 28 9.52 20.62 -15.95
N LEU A 29 9.64 20.06 -14.74
CA LEU A 29 10.44 18.85 -14.49
C LEU A 29 10.08 17.65 -15.39
N PRO A 30 8.79 17.32 -15.64
CA PRO A 30 8.42 16.27 -16.59
C PRO A 30 9.09 16.42 -17.98
N TYR A 31 9.09 17.63 -18.54
CA TYR A 31 9.71 17.89 -19.84
C TYR A 31 11.24 17.79 -19.79
N ILE A 32 11.86 18.09 -18.65
CA ILE A 32 13.29 17.91 -18.43
C ILE A 32 13.66 16.42 -18.36
N PHE A 33 12.79 15.59 -17.77
CA PHE A 33 13.00 14.15 -17.69
C PHE A 33 12.77 13.42 -19.02
N GLU A 34 11.86 13.93 -19.85
CA GLU A 34 11.62 13.38 -21.20
C GLU A 34 12.79 13.62 -22.17
N ASP A 35 13.57 14.69 -21.98
CA ASP A 35 14.66 15.05 -22.86
C ASP A 35 16.01 14.46 -22.37
N PRO A 36 16.63 13.53 -23.12
CA PRO A 36 17.90 12.91 -22.74
C PRO A 36 19.06 13.90 -22.54
N GLU A 37 19.03 15.07 -23.19
CA GLU A 37 20.07 16.10 -23.02
C GLU A 37 20.00 16.77 -21.64
N TRP A 38 18.81 16.81 -21.04
CA TRP A 38 18.53 17.51 -19.80
C TRP A 38 18.44 16.60 -18.58
N GLN A 39 18.42 15.28 -18.75
CA GLN A 39 18.32 14.31 -17.67
C GLN A 39 19.38 14.52 -16.57
N GLY A 40 20.61 14.85 -16.96
CA GLY A 40 21.71 15.12 -16.02
C GLY A 40 21.69 16.51 -15.37
N PHE A 41 20.85 17.43 -15.85
CA PHE A 41 20.95 18.86 -15.53
C PHE A 41 20.91 19.14 -14.02
N PHE A 42 19.93 18.58 -13.31
CA PHE A 42 19.80 18.81 -11.87
C PHE A 42 20.90 18.12 -11.05
N TRP A 43 21.58 17.14 -11.62
CA TRP A 43 22.71 16.46 -10.98
C TRP A 43 24.05 17.15 -11.27
N THR A 44 24.03 18.28 -11.98
CA THR A 44 25.17 19.19 -12.13
C THR A 44 25.11 20.34 -11.13
N SER A 45 26.26 20.97 -10.92
CA SER A 45 26.43 22.12 -10.04
C SER A 45 26.49 23.41 -10.85
N LEU A 46 26.02 24.52 -10.27
CA LEU A 46 26.10 25.81 -10.95
C LEU A 46 27.55 26.27 -11.07
N PRO A 47 27.96 26.85 -12.22
CA PRO A 47 29.26 27.48 -12.32
C PRO A 47 29.29 28.72 -11.40
N ASP A 48 29.98 28.63 -10.27
CA ASP A 48 30.13 29.75 -9.34
C ASP A 48 30.86 30.92 -10.03
N GLY A 49 30.14 32.02 -10.26
CA GLY A 49 30.72 33.28 -10.74
C GLY A 49 31.63 33.98 -9.72
N SER A 50 31.82 33.38 -8.54
CA SER A 50 32.61 33.91 -7.41
C SER A 50 33.64 32.92 -6.86
N ALA A 51 34.00 31.87 -7.60
CA ALA A 51 35.09 30.99 -7.19
C ALA A 51 36.43 31.74 -7.26
N GLN A 52 36.89 32.30 -6.12
CA GLN A 52 38.30 32.57 -5.92
C GLN A 52 39.04 31.24 -6.10
N LYS A 53 39.95 31.20 -7.07
CA LYS A 53 40.84 30.07 -7.35
C LYS A 53 41.55 29.63 -6.06
N GLY A 54 41.11 28.54 -5.42
CA GLY A 54 41.81 28.05 -4.23
C GLY A 54 41.24 26.81 -3.55
N GLU A 55 39.91 26.72 -3.38
CA GLU A 55 39.31 25.61 -2.63
C GLU A 55 38.39 24.80 -3.56
N LYS A 56 38.75 23.53 -3.78
CA LYS A 56 37.86 22.54 -4.39
C LYS A 56 36.80 22.14 -3.36
N ASP A 57 35.88 23.04 -3.03
CA ASP A 57 34.60 22.58 -2.52
C ASP A 57 33.83 22.01 -3.71
N GLU A 58 33.49 20.73 -3.65
CA GLU A 58 32.57 20.10 -4.59
C GLU A 58 31.24 20.85 -4.52
N SER A 59 31.04 21.79 -5.44
CA SER A 59 29.80 22.56 -5.55
C SER A 59 28.58 21.62 -5.50
N THR A 60 27.62 21.92 -4.62
CA THR A 60 26.43 21.09 -4.38
C THR A 60 25.55 20.99 -5.64
N PRO A 61 25.12 19.79 -6.07
CA PRO A 61 24.25 19.66 -7.24
C PRO A 61 22.88 20.33 -7.03
N LEU A 62 22.28 20.84 -8.11
CA LEU A 62 20.99 21.52 -8.08
C LEU A 62 19.86 20.69 -7.44
N ALA A 63 19.87 19.36 -7.65
CA ALA A 63 18.93 18.42 -7.07
C ALA A 63 19.00 18.43 -5.53
N HIS A 64 20.21 18.44 -4.98
CA HIS A 64 20.44 18.46 -3.54
C HIS A 64 19.97 19.79 -2.96
N SER A 65 20.33 20.91 -3.58
CA SER A 65 19.86 22.24 -3.17
C SER A 65 18.34 22.37 -3.22
N LEU A 66 17.69 21.80 -4.24
CA LEU A 66 16.23 21.81 -4.37
C LEU A 66 15.57 20.97 -3.26
N LEU A 67 16.02 19.73 -3.05
CA LEU A 67 15.46 18.85 -2.02
C LEU A 67 15.67 19.40 -0.61
N ASN A 68 16.84 19.98 -0.32
CA ASN A 68 17.10 20.63 0.96
C ASN A 68 16.21 21.85 1.15
N ALA A 69 16.10 22.73 0.14
CA ALA A 69 15.24 23.89 0.22
C ALA A 69 13.77 23.53 0.44
N VAL A 70 13.25 22.51 -0.24
CA VAL A 70 11.88 22.02 -0.02
C VAL A 70 11.73 21.41 1.38
N SER A 71 12.71 20.65 1.85
CA SER A 71 12.69 20.04 3.19
C SER A 71 12.75 21.08 4.30
N ASP A 72 13.53 22.15 4.14
CA ASP A 72 13.54 23.31 5.05
C ASP A 72 12.19 24.02 5.04
N LEU A 73 11.62 24.25 3.86
CA LEU A 73 10.31 24.90 3.70
C LEU A 73 9.17 24.09 4.31
N LEU A 74 9.26 22.76 4.36
CA LEU A 74 8.27 21.88 4.98
C LEU A 74 8.13 22.10 6.49
N PHE A 75 9.16 22.63 7.16
CA PHE A 75 9.14 23.00 8.59
C PHE A 75 9.37 24.50 8.82
N CYS A 76 9.07 25.34 7.84
CA CYS A 76 9.25 26.78 7.95
C CYS A 76 8.13 27.40 8.83
N PRO A 77 8.48 28.03 9.97
CA PRO A 77 7.51 28.73 10.80
C PRO A 77 6.74 29.79 10.02
N ASP A 78 5.46 29.94 10.32
CA ASP A 78 4.51 30.88 9.73
C ASP A 78 4.25 30.69 8.22
N PHE A 79 4.78 29.61 7.63
CA PHE A 79 4.53 29.20 6.26
C PHE A 79 3.92 27.79 6.16
N THR A 80 4.52 26.81 6.84
CA THR A 80 4.02 25.42 6.91
C THR A 80 3.87 24.90 8.33
N VAL A 81 4.40 25.57 9.35
CA VAL A 81 4.21 25.19 10.76
C VAL A 81 3.98 26.44 11.60
N ALA A 82 3.29 26.31 12.73
CA ALA A 82 3.07 27.45 13.63
C ALA A 82 4.35 27.78 14.39
N SER A 83 4.74 29.05 14.45
CA SER A 83 5.88 29.48 15.25
C SER A 83 5.64 29.24 16.75
N LYS A 84 6.63 28.67 17.43
CA LYS A 84 6.60 28.43 18.89
C LYS A 84 7.05 29.63 19.71
N ARG A 85 7.70 30.63 19.09
CA ARG A 85 8.25 31.79 19.80
C ARG A 85 7.29 32.97 19.76
N THR A 86 6.95 33.50 20.93
CA THR A 86 6.22 34.75 21.10
C THR A 86 7.21 35.92 21.18
N GLY A 87 7.54 36.54 20.05
CA GLY A 87 8.34 37.78 20.05
C GLY A 87 8.64 38.34 18.67
N PRO A 88 8.79 39.68 18.50
CA PRO A 88 8.83 40.30 17.17
C PRO A 88 10.14 40.15 16.39
N ASP A 89 11.27 39.84 17.03
CA ASP A 89 12.57 40.32 16.51
C ASP A 89 13.68 39.29 16.28
N LYS A 90 13.42 37.98 16.30
CA LYS A 90 14.42 37.01 15.81
C LYS A 90 13.74 35.92 15.01
N ALA A 91 13.74 36.11 13.69
CA ALA A 91 13.43 35.05 12.76
C ALA A 91 14.31 33.83 13.04
N GLU A 92 13.70 32.65 13.03
CA GLU A 92 14.43 31.41 13.15
C GLU A 92 15.25 31.21 11.88
N ASP A 93 16.56 31.01 12.06
CA ASP A 93 17.41 30.53 10.99
C ASP A 93 16.99 29.10 10.70
N LEU A 94 16.42 28.88 9.51
CA LEU A 94 15.88 27.57 9.11
C LEU A 94 16.95 26.49 9.28
N GLN A 95 18.23 26.79 9.00
CA GLN A 95 19.35 25.85 9.13
C GLN A 95 19.61 25.38 10.57
N SER A 96 19.14 26.14 11.57
CA SER A 96 19.29 25.83 13.00
C SER A 96 18.05 25.20 13.64
N ILE A 97 16.93 25.12 12.92
CA ILE A 97 15.67 24.58 13.46
C ILE A 97 15.82 23.08 13.74
N ASP A 98 15.40 22.67 14.94
CA ASP A 98 15.10 21.28 15.25
C ASP A 98 13.68 20.95 14.76
N SER A 99 13.61 20.38 13.57
CA SER A 99 12.33 20.06 12.93
C SER A 99 11.55 18.96 13.65
N CYS A 100 12.16 18.22 14.58
CA CYS A 100 11.45 17.27 15.44
C CYS A 100 10.45 17.97 16.37
N GLU A 101 10.67 19.25 16.69
CA GLU A 101 9.72 20.06 17.44
C GLU A 101 8.47 20.45 16.64
N TYR A 102 8.51 20.32 15.31
CA TYR A 102 7.50 20.83 14.38
C TYR A 102 6.80 19.72 13.58
N ILE A 103 6.81 18.49 14.09
CA ILE A 103 6.07 17.36 13.51
C ILE A 103 4.59 17.73 13.37
N TRP A 104 4.01 17.45 12.20
CA TRP A 104 2.71 18.03 11.81
C TRP A 104 1.51 17.45 12.54
N GLU A 105 1.62 16.20 13.01
CA GLU A 105 0.52 15.46 13.59
C GLU A 105 1.00 14.50 14.69
N SER A 106 0.15 14.31 15.69
CA SER A 106 0.35 13.36 16.78
C SER A 106 0.22 11.91 16.31
N GLY A 107 0.96 11.00 16.94
CA GLY A 107 0.97 9.58 16.59
C GLY A 107 2.29 8.91 16.94
N VAL A 108 2.82 8.14 15.99
CA VAL A 108 4.08 7.41 16.16
C VAL A 108 5.20 8.39 16.47
N GLY A 109 5.93 8.14 17.55
CA GLY A 109 7.11 8.94 17.93
C GLY A 109 6.85 10.39 18.34
N PHE A 110 5.60 10.87 18.33
CA PHE A 110 5.26 12.26 18.65
C PHE A 110 3.88 12.38 19.29
N ALA A 111 3.81 12.82 20.55
CA ALA A 111 2.56 12.82 21.32
C ALA A 111 1.80 14.16 21.29
N GLN A 112 2.42 15.25 20.86
CA GLN A 112 1.78 16.57 20.85
C GLN A 112 0.90 16.69 19.61
N SER A 113 -0.32 17.20 19.75
CA SER A 113 -1.21 17.51 18.62
C SER A 113 -1.13 19.02 18.32
N PRO A 114 -0.42 19.44 17.27
CA PRO A 114 -0.33 20.85 16.91
C PRO A 114 -1.67 21.39 16.41
N PRO A 115 -1.91 22.70 16.49
CA PRO A 115 -3.08 23.32 15.86
C PRO A 115 -3.07 23.16 14.33
N HIS A 116 -4.23 22.90 13.75
CA HIS A 116 -4.42 22.80 12.30
C HIS A 116 -4.70 24.16 11.66
N TYR A 117 -4.01 24.43 10.56
CA TYR A 117 -4.22 25.61 9.73
C TYR A 117 -4.30 25.18 8.27
N SER A 118 -5.45 25.41 7.63
CA SER A 118 -5.69 25.01 6.23
C SER A 118 -4.69 25.62 5.25
N GLN A 119 -4.19 26.83 5.53
CA GLN A 119 -3.16 27.47 4.73
C GLN A 119 -1.83 26.69 4.78
N TYR A 120 -1.44 26.20 5.96
CA TYR A 120 -0.22 25.40 6.11
C TYR A 120 -0.36 24.06 5.40
N ASP A 121 -1.52 23.42 5.51
CA ASP A 121 -1.81 22.17 4.80
C ASP A 121 -1.74 22.35 3.28
N SER A 122 -2.26 23.48 2.77
CA SER A 122 -2.15 23.83 1.34
C SER A 122 -0.69 24.03 0.91
N SER A 123 0.12 24.76 1.69
CA SER A 123 1.55 24.97 1.40
C SER A 123 2.34 23.66 1.41
N ARG A 124 2.12 22.81 2.44
CA ARG A 124 2.71 21.47 2.54
C ARG A 124 2.34 20.62 1.32
N THR A 125 1.07 20.64 0.93
CA THR A 125 0.57 19.87 -0.23
C THR A 125 1.31 20.25 -1.51
N GLU A 126 1.50 21.56 -1.76
CA GLU A 126 2.22 21.99 -2.97
C GLU A 126 3.70 21.60 -2.94
N LEU A 127 4.37 21.74 -1.78
CA LEU A 127 5.76 21.32 -1.61
C LEU A 127 5.94 19.81 -1.81
N LEU A 128 5.05 19.00 -1.22
CA LEU A 128 5.08 17.54 -1.40
C LEU A 128 4.77 17.14 -2.85
N LYS A 129 3.90 17.86 -3.57
CA LYS A 129 3.66 17.61 -5.01
C LYS A 129 4.91 17.85 -5.85
N LEU A 130 5.71 18.85 -5.51
CA LEU A 130 7.01 19.06 -6.16
C LEU A 130 7.98 17.90 -5.87
N LEU A 131 8.07 17.44 -4.62
CA LEU A 131 8.89 16.26 -4.29
C LEU A 131 8.45 15.03 -5.08
N LEU A 132 7.13 14.78 -5.14
CA LEU A 132 6.59 13.65 -5.89
C LEU A 132 6.91 13.77 -7.39
N THR A 133 6.88 15.00 -7.93
CA THR A 133 7.30 15.26 -9.31
C THR A 133 8.77 14.93 -9.49
N CYS A 134 9.66 15.37 -8.59
CA CYS A 134 11.09 14.98 -8.65
C CYS A 134 11.28 13.46 -8.60
N PHE A 135 10.51 12.75 -7.77
CA PHE A 135 10.60 11.29 -7.66
C PHE A 135 10.03 10.54 -8.87
N SER A 136 9.29 11.20 -9.76
CA SER A 136 8.68 10.57 -10.93
C SER A 136 9.65 10.32 -12.10
N GLU A 137 10.94 10.67 -11.97
CA GLU A 137 11.96 10.50 -13.03
C GLU A 137 11.93 9.10 -13.66
N THR A 138 11.74 8.05 -12.84
CA THR A 138 11.69 6.65 -13.32
C THR A 138 10.54 6.36 -14.30
N MET A 139 9.46 7.15 -14.28
CA MET A 139 8.34 6.98 -15.22
C MET A 139 8.70 7.37 -16.66
N TYR A 140 9.77 8.13 -16.85
CA TYR A 140 10.22 8.65 -18.15
C TYR A 140 11.32 7.78 -18.76
N HIS A 141 11.73 6.70 -18.09
CA HIS A 141 12.72 5.75 -18.57
C HIS A 141 12.09 4.41 -18.99
N PRO A 142 12.58 3.78 -20.06
CA PRO A 142 12.13 2.44 -20.44
C PRO A 142 12.51 1.42 -19.35
N PRO A 143 11.72 0.33 -19.17
CA PRO A 143 11.94 -0.64 -18.11
C PRO A 143 13.33 -1.31 -18.10
N THR A 144 14.02 -1.33 -19.24
CA THR A 144 15.39 -1.86 -19.39
C THR A 144 16.43 -1.06 -18.59
N ASP A 145 16.17 0.23 -18.37
CA ASP A 145 17.13 1.14 -17.74
C ASP A 145 16.92 1.19 -16.22
N LEU A 146 15.70 0.89 -15.75
CA LEU A 146 15.33 0.86 -14.33
C LEU A 146 16.09 -0.19 -13.52
N SER A 147 16.49 -1.31 -14.14
CA SER A 147 17.30 -2.33 -13.46
C SER A 147 18.76 -1.91 -13.21
N THR A 148 19.19 -0.75 -13.74
CA THR A 148 20.63 -0.38 -13.77
C THR A 148 21.01 0.76 -12.82
N ALA A 149 20.07 1.61 -12.38
CA ALA A 149 20.37 2.68 -11.45
C ALA A 149 19.16 3.06 -10.57
N PRO A 150 19.34 3.19 -9.24
CA PRO A 150 18.28 3.59 -8.34
C PRO A 150 17.87 5.06 -8.58
N ASN A 151 16.63 5.39 -8.20
CA ASN A 151 16.15 6.77 -8.26
C ASN A 151 16.96 7.69 -7.32
N LYS A 152 17.84 8.49 -7.90
CA LYS A 152 18.78 9.35 -7.16
C LYS A 152 18.07 10.40 -6.30
N TRP A 153 16.90 10.90 -6.72
CA TRP A 153 16.12 11.85 -5.93
C TRP A 153 15.64 11.23 -4.63
N VAL A 154 15.07 10.02 -4.72
CA VAL A 154 14.60 9.26 -3.54
C VAL A 154 15.79 8.86 -2.67
N GLN A 155 16.88 8.41 -3.27
CA GLN A 155 18.10 8.03 -2.56
C GLN A 155 18.65 9.19 -1.72
N TYR A 156 18.78 10.39 -2.29
CA TYR A 156 19.23 11.56 -1.53
C TYR A 156 18.22 11.96 -0.44
N PHE A 157 16.94 12.05 -0.81
CA PHE A 157 15.87 12.47 0.11
C PHE A 157 15.75 11.60 1.36
N THR A 158 16.00 10.30 1.21
CA THR A 158 15.92 9.32 2.31
C THR A 158 17.27 9.05 2.99
N SER A 159 18.34 9.72 2.59
CA SER A 159 19.68 9.54 3.16
C SER A 159 19.92 10.37 4.43
N SER A 160 21.04 10.10 5.12
CA SER A 160 21.53 10.90 6.25
C SER A 160 21.88 12.35 5.91
N GLU A 161 22.09 12.66 4.63
CA GLU A 161 22.36 14.03 4.18
C GLU A 161 21.12 14.93 4.29
N ASN A 162 19.92 14.35 4.28
CA ASN A 162 18.71 15.07 4.57
C ASN A 162 18.45 15.10 6.09
N ARG A 163 18.87 16.19 6.74
CA ARG A 163 18.67 16.40 8.19
C ARG A 163 17.20 16.32 8.66
N HIS A 164 16.24 16.49 7.74
CA HIS A 164 14.81 16.45 8.04
C HIS A 164 14.18 15.07 7.81
N ALA A 165 14.95 14.03 7.44
CA ALA A 165 14.40 12.73 7.10
C ALA A 165 13.45 12.16 8.17
N LEU A 166 13.85 12.20 9.45
CA LEU A 166 13.03 11.71 10.57
C LEU A 166 11.74 12.52 10.79
N PRO A 167 11.76 13.85 10.95
CA PRO A 167 10.54 14.63 11.14
C PRO A 167 9.63 14.60 9.90
N ILE A 168 10.16 14.51 8.69
CA ILE A 168 9.35 14.28 7.48
C ILE A 168 8.65 12.93 7.56
N PHE A 169 9.40 11.84 7.73
CA PHE A 169 8.83 10.49 7.83
C PHE A 169 7.71 10.43 8.87
N THR A 170 7.97 10.97 10.06
CA THR A 170 7.03 10.98 11.19
C THR A 170 5.77 11.80 10.88
N SER A 171 5.94 12.99 10.29
CA SER A 171 4.83 13.86 9.92
C SER A 171 3.94 13.24 8.83
N LEU A 172 4.54 12.63 7.81
CA LEU A 172 3.80 11.95 6.73
C LEU A 172 3.01 10.75 7.28
N LEU A 173 3.67 9.89 8.08
CA LEU A 173 3.03 8.71 8.67
C LEU A 173 1.86 9.08 9.57
N ASN A 174 2.06 10.06 10.46
CA ASN A 174 1.02 10.47 11.39
C ASN A 174 -0.13 11.17 10.67
N THR A 175 0.15 12.01 9.66
CA THR A 175 -0.89 12.65 8.84
C THR A 175 -1.81 11.61 8.18
N VAL A 176 -1.24 10.57 7.57
CA VAL A 176 -2.03 9.50 6.94
C VAL A 176 -2.80 8.70 7.99
N CYS A 177 -2.14 8.24 9.06
CA CYS A 177 -2.77 7.37 10.06
C CYS A 177 -3.76 8.09 10.98
N ALA A 178 -3.67 9.42 11.14
CA ALA A 178 -4.61 10.23 11.92
C ALA A 178 -5.83 10.69 11.11
N TYR A 179 -5.75 10.73 9.78
CA TYR A 179 -6.81 11.25 8.92
C TYR A 179 -8.16 10.56 9.15
N ASP A 180 -9.19 11.34 9.45
CA ASP A 180 -10.57 10.89 9.59
C ASP A 180 -11.48 11.54 8.52
N PRO A 181 -11.84 10.81 7.46
CA PRO A 181 -12.67 11.34 6.37
C PRO A 181 -14.12 11.64 6.79
N VAL A 182 -14.58 11.12 7.93
CA VAL A 182 -15.96 11.30 8.42
C VAL A 182 -16.06 12.50 9.36
N GLY A 183 -15.00 12.80 10.12
CA GLY A 183 -14.94 13.92 11.05
C GLY A 183 -16.03 13.85 12.12
N LEU A 184 -16.86 14.89 12.23
CA LEU A 184 -17.96 14.96 13.20
C LEU A 184 -19.08 13.92 12.99
N GLY A 185 -19.06 13.15 11.89
CA GLY A 185 -20.08 12.14 11.61
C GLY A 185 -21.44 12.69 11.19
N LEU A 186 -21.52 14.00 10.90
CA LEU A 186 -22.74 14.64 10.43
C LEU A 186 -22.98 14.33 8.94
N PRO A 187 -24.21 13.92 8.55
CA PRO A 187 -24.58 13.74 7.14
C PRO A 187 -24.28 14.98 6.29
N TYR A 188 -23.71 14.78 5.11
CA TYR A 188 -23.39 15.82 4.13
C TYR A 188 -22.39 16.90 4.58
N ASN A 189 -21.70 16.70 5.71
CA ASN A 189 -20.70 17.66 6.22
C ASN A 189 -19.64 18.02 5.17
N HIS A 190 -19.21 17.03 4.40
CA HIS A 190 -18.21 17.17 3.33
C HIS A 190 -18.70 17.98 2.11
N LEU A 191 -20.00 18.25 1.98
CA LEU A 191 -20.55 19.14 0.95
C LEU A 191 -20.57 20.60 1.41
N LEU A 192 -20.63 20.82 2.73
CA LEU A 192 -20.72 22.15 3.33
C LEU A 192 -19.35 22.73 3.64
N PHE A 193 -18.38 21.88 3.99
CA PHE A 193 -17.03 22.29 4.37
C PHE A 193 -16.00 21.61 3.47
N ALA A 194 -15.10 22.42 2.92
CA ALA A 194 -13.98 21.92 2.14
C ALA A 194 -12.99 21.21 3.06
N ASP A 195 -12.66 19.96 2.72
CA ASP A 195 -11.62 19.20 3.41
C ASP A 195 -10.26 19.59 2.84
N SER A 196 -9.54 20.47 3.56
CA SER A 196 -8.19 20.88 3.21
C SER A 196 -7.12 19.82 3.52
N TRP A 197 -7.50 18.74 4.21
CA TRP A 197 -6.58 17.74 4.75
C TRP A 197 -6.43 16.54 3.82
N GLU A 198 -7.51 16.09 3.18
CA GLU A 198 -7.45 14.98 2.20
C GLU A 198 -6.38 15.17 1.12
N PRO A 199 -6.24 16.35 0.47
CA PRO A 199 -5.20 16.53 -0.55
C PRO A 199 -3.78 16.39 0.00
N LEU A 200 -3.56 16.76 1.27
CA LEU A 200 -2.27 16.58 1.95
C LEU A 200 -2.03 15.09 2.23
N VAL A 201 -3.05 14.39 2.71
CA VAL A 201 -3.01 12.96 3.04
C VAL A 201 -2.69 12.12 1.81
N ASP A 202 -3.32 12.40 0.67
CA ASP A 202 -3.09 11.67 -0.58
C ASP A 202 -1.64 11.79 -1.04
N VAL A 203 -1.10 13.01 -1.07
CA VAL A 203 0.29 13.23 -1.49
C VAL A 203 1.27 12.70 -0.43
N ALA A 204 0.94 12.78 0.86
CA ALA A 204 1.78 12.21 1.92
C ALA A 204 1.89 10.69 1.80
N LEU A 205 0.77 10.01 1.53
CA LEU A 205 0.71 8.58 1.28
C LEU A 205 1.53 8.19 0.03
N GLN A 206 1.43 8.95 -1.06
CA GLN A 206 2.20 8.73 -2.29
C GLN A 206 3.71 8.89 -2.04
N ILE A 207 4.12 9.94 -1.32
CA ILE A 207 5.52 10.16 -0.95
C ILE A 207 6.03 8.99 -0.09
N LEU A 208 5.27 8.53 0.90
CA LEU A 208 5.66 7.37 1.71
C LEU A 208 5.86 6.11 0.86
N ILE A 209 4.95 5.83 -0.08
CA ILE A 209 5.05 4.64 -0.94
C ILE A 209 6.31 4.68 -1.81
N VAL A 210 6.58 5.84 -2.43
CA VAL A 210 7.75 6.03 -3.31
C VAL A 210 9.05 6.06 -2.50
N ALA A 211 9.07 6.71 -1.33
CA ALA A 211 10.24 6.74 -0.45
C ALA A 211 10.56 5.37 0.17
N LEU A 212 9.56 4.50 0.33
CA LEU A 212 9.72 3.10 0.75
C LEU A 212 9.92 2.16 -0.43
N ASP A 213 10.10 2.66 -1.66
CA ASP A 213 10.49 1.83 -2.80
C ASP A 213 11.98 1.55 -2.73
N HIS A 214 12.31 0.30 -2.38
CA HIS A 214 13.67 -0.19 -2.44
C HIS A 214 13.82 -0.97 -3.73
N ASP A 215 14.77 -0.61 -4.58
CA ASP A 215 15.10 -1.41 -5.76
C ASP A 215 15.72 -2.74 -5.31
N VAL A 216 14.88 -3.77 -5.16
CA VAL A 216 15.28 -5.11 -4.70
C VAL A 216 16.13 -5.86 -5.74
N THR A 217 16.35 -5.31 -6.95
CA THR A 217 16.90 -6.10 -8.06
C THR A 217 18.43 -6.14 -8.18
N THR A 218 19.20 -5.35 -7.41
CA THR A 218 20.68 -5.31 -7.57
C THR A 218 21.50 -5.37 -6.29
N SER A 219 20.91 -5.46 -5.10
CA SER A 219 21.68 -5.74 -3.87
C SER A 219 21.98 -7.23 -3.73
N SER A 220 22.70 -7.77 -4.72
CA SER A 220 23.41 -9.04 -4.60
C SER A 220 24.31 -8.97 -3.36
N VAL A 221 23.96 -9.73 -2.31
CA VAL A 221 24.76 -10.55 -1.34
C VAL A 221 26.18 -10.10 -0.90
N TYR A 222 26.77 -9.03 -1.43
CA TYR A 222 28.19 -8.70 -1.32
C TYR A 222 28.53 -7.22 -1.13
N ASP A 223 27.58 -6.27 -1.19
CA ASP A 223 27.88 -4.86 -0.90
C ASP A 223 27.29 -4.40 0.45
N ASN A 224 28.17 -4.33 1.46
CA ASN A 224 27.95 -3.65 2.74
C ASN A 224 27.77 -2.12 2.60
N ASN A 225 27.74 -1.60 1.37
CA ASN A 225 27.55 -0.19 1.01
C ASN A 225 26.16 0.08 0.37
N SER A 226 25.15 -0.73 0.68
CA SER A 226 23.77 -0.40 0.30
C SER A 226 23.41 0.96 0.92
N PRO A 227 22.99 1.97 0.14
CA PRO A 227 22.69 3.29 0.67
C PRO A 227 21.57 3.20 1.72
N ASP A 228 21.81 3.80 2.88
CA ASP A 228 20.89 3.79 4.03
C ASP A 228 19.62 4.58 3.69
N ASN A 229 18.57 3.89 3.23
CA ASN A 229 17.23 4.47 3.18
C ASN A 229 16.70 4.58 4.62
N LEU A 230 16.79 5.79 5.18
CA LEU A 230 16.38 6.06 6.56
C LEU A 230 14.89 5.87 6.78
N PHE A 231 14.04 6.06 5.77
CA PHE A 231 12.59 5.84 5.89
C PHE A 231 12.29 4.37 6.17
N ILE A 232 12.91 3.46 5.42
CA ILE A 232 12.82 2.00 5.66
C ILE A 232 13.38 1.66 7.04
N ASN A 233 14.52 2.25 7.42
CA ASN A 233 15.13 2.03 8.72
C ASN A 233 14.20 2.45 9.87
N TYR A 234 13.65 3.66 9.82
CA TYR A 234 12.70 4.18 10.82
C TYR A 234 11.44 3.31 10.90
N LEU A 235 10.84 2.95 9.76
CA LEU A 235 9.67 2.09 9.73
C LEU A 235 9.93 0.71 10.35
N SER A 236 11.09 0.10 10.05
CA SER A 236 11.47 -1.20 10.61
C SER A 236 11.70 -1.17 12.12
N ARG A 237 12.04 0.01 12.68
CA ARG A 237 12.33 0.22 14.10
C ARG A 237 11.09 0.53 14.95
N ILE A 238 9.93 0.84 14.35
CA ILE A 238 8.68 0.99 15.10
C ILE A 238 8.37 -0.33 15.82
N HIS A 239 8.07 -0.26 17.12
CA HIS A 239 7.93 -1.48 17.94
C HIS A 239 6.97 -1.35 19.13
N ARG A 240 6.46 -0.15 19.45
CA ARG A 240 5.54 0.01 20.57
C ARG A 240 4.15 -0.44 20.17
N ASP A 241 3.47 -1.16 21.04
CA ASP A 241 2.11 -1.65 20.79
C ASP A 241 1.12 -0.50 20.56
N GLU A 242 1.31 0.65 21.23
CA GLU A 242 0.51 1.86 21.04
C GLU A 242 0.66 2.42 19.62
N ASP A 243 1.89 2.48 19.10
CA ASP A 243 2.20 2.92 17.74
C ASP A 243 1.57 1.97 16.71
N PHE A 244 1.70 0.66 16.91
CA PHE A 244 1.05 -0.33 16.05
C PHE A 244 -0.48 -0.25 16.09
N GLY A 245 -1.06 -0.03 17.27
CA GLY A 245 -2.50 0.18 17.43
C GLY A 245 -2.98 1.47 16.76
N PHE A 246 -2.19 2.55 16.78
CA PHE A 246 -2.47 3.77 16.04
C PHE A 246 -2.47 3.54 14.53
N VAL A 247 -1.41 2.93 13.99
CA VAL A 247 -1.26 2.65 12.56
C VAL A 247 -2.35 1.70 12.05
N LEU A 248 -2.63 0.61 12.75
CA LEU A 248 -3.66 -0.35 12.36
C LEU A 248 -5.06 0.26 12.39
N ARG A 249 -5.36 1.13 13.36
CA ARG A 249 -6.62 1.90 13.39
C ARG A 249 -6.72 2.85 12.20
N GLY A 250 -5.62 3.49 11.80
CA GLY A 250 -5.56 4.31 10.59
C GLY A 250 -5.92 3.49 9.34
N PHE A 251 -5.23 2.38 9.09
CA PHE A 251 -5.51 1.50 7.95
C PHE A 251 -6.95 0.99 7.94
N THR A 252 -7.44 0.46 9.07
CA THR A 252 -8.80 -0.07 9.16
C THR A 252 -9.85 1.03 8.93
N ARG A 253 -9.68 2.23 9.50
CA ARG A 253 -10.60 3.36 9.27
C ARG A 253 -10.65 3.74 7.79
N LEU A 254 -9.49 3.92 7.15
CA LEU A 254 -9.42 4.38 5.77
C LEU A 254 -9.90 3.31 4.78
N LEU A 255 -9.47 2.06 4.91
CA LEU A 255 -9.90 0.97 4.02
C LEU A 255 -11.39 0.65 4.13
N ASN A 256 -12.00 0.79 5.31
CA ASN A 256 -13.44 0.54 5.48
C ASN A 256 -14.32 1.74 5.14
N ASN A 257 -13.76 2.95 5.00
CA ASN A 257 -14.55 4.16 4.72
C ASN A 257 -15.43 4.03 3.45
N PRO A 258 -14.93 3.55 2.29
CA PRO A 258 -15.77 3.41 1.09
C PRO A 258 -16.89 2.37 1.23
N LEU A 259 -16.71 1.41 2.14
CA LEU A 259 -17.62 0.29 2.39
C LEU A 259 -18.72 0.64 3.40
N ALA A 260 -18.55 1.73 4.15
CA ALA A 260 -19.53 2.17 5.14
C ALA A 260 -20.89 2.46 4.50
N GLN A 261 -21.94 1.86 5.06
CA GLN A 261 -23.32 2.13 4.67
C GLN A 261 -23.94 3.18 5.60
N THR A 262 -24.59 4.17 5.00
CA THR A 262 -25.37 5.17 5.69
C THR A 262 -26.84 5.06 5.27
N TYR A 263 -27.76 5.42 6.18
CA TYR A 263 -29.19 5.45 5.86
C TYR A 263 -29.51 6.42 4.72
N LEU A 264 -28.77 7.53 4.65
CA LEU A 264 -28.91 8.54 3.62
C LEU A 264 -27.90 8.31 2.50
N PRO A 265 -28.32 8.36 1.21
CA PRO A 265 -27.42 8.16 0.09
C PRO A 265 -26.41 9.31 0.03
N ASN A 266 -25.15 8.97 -0.26
CA ASN A 266 -24.02 9.92 -0.39
C ASN A 266 -23.87 10.87 0.80
N SER A 267 -24.29 10.46 2.00
CA SER A 267 -24.23 11.32 3.17
C SER A 267 -22.87 11.33 3.85
N SER A 268 -22.01 10.35 3.58
CA SER A 268 -20.64 10.29 4.06
C SER A 268 -19.65 10.46 2.90
N LYS A 269 -18.52 11.09 3.22
CA LYS A 269 -17.39 11.20 2.31
C LYS A 269 -16.77 9.83 2.09
N LYS A 270 -16.39 9.54 0.83
CA LYS A 270 -15.70 8.31 0.44
C LYS A 270 -14.33 8.64 -0.18
N ILE A 271 -13.27 8.20 0.50
CA ILE A 271 -11.90 8.34 -0.01
C ILE A 271 -11.70 7.47 -1.27
N GLN A 272 -10.74 7.85 -2.11
CA GLN A 272 -10.43 7.12 -3.34
C GLN A 272 -9.06 6.42 -3.34
N SER A 273 -8.20 6.70 -2.36
CA SER A 273 -6.80 6.22 -2.26
C SER A 273 -6.63 4.78 -1.74
N HIS A 274 -7.58 3.89 -2.07
CA HIS A 274 -7.57 2.50 -1.61
C HIS A 274 -6.39 1.68 -2.18
N GLN A 275 -5.94 1.98 -3.41
CA GLN A 275 -4.82 1.25 -4.02
C GLN A 275 -3.51 1.58 -3.29
N GLU A 276 -3.28 2.87 -3.07
CA GLU A 276 -2.13 3.40 -2.34
C GLU A 276 -2.10 2.87 -0.90
N LEU A 277 -3.24 2.83 -0.21
CA LEU A 277 -3.35 2.28 1.14
C LEU A 277 -2.96 0.79 1.19
N LEU A 278 -3.32 0.01 0.18
CA LEU A 278 -2.96 -1.41 0.12
C LEU A 278 -1.46 -1.59 -0.15
N VAL A 279 -0.88 -0.81 -1.06
CA VAL A 279 0.59 -0.81 -1.29
C VAL A 279 1.32 -0.43 0.00
N PHE A 280 0.87 0.63 0.67
CA PHE A 280 1.49 1.08 1.91
C PHE A 280 1.36 0.05 3.03
N PHE A 281 0.19 -0.58 3.18
CA PHE A 281 0.00 -1.68 4.13
C PHE A 281 0.94 -2.86 3.86
N TRP A 282 1.06 -3.27 2.59
CA TRP A 282 1.96 -4.33 2.18
C TRP A 282 3.42 -3.99 2.53
N LYS A 283 3.91 -2.81 2.16
CA LYS A 283 5.27 -2.35 2.49
C LYS A 283 5.51 -2.28 4.00
N PHE A 284 4.52 -1.82 4.77
CA PHE A 284 4.63 -1.75 6.22
C PHE A 284 4.80 -3.15 6.83
N CYS A 285 3.98 -4.11 6.40
CA CYS A 285 4.10 -5.51 6.83
C CYS A 285 5.42 -6.15 6.38
N ASP A 286 5.92 -5.80 5.20
CA ASP A 286 7.14 -6.41 4.68
C ASP A 286 8.38 -5.93 5.44
N TYR A 287 8.54 -4.62 5.59
CA TYR A 287 9.68 -4.01 6.27
C TYR A 287 9.60 -4.07 7.80
N ASN A 288 8.41 -4.28 8.39
CA ASN A 288 8.24 -4.43 9.83
C ASN A 288 7.49 -5.72 10.20
N LYS A 289 8.25 -6.81 10.37
CA LYS A 289 7.69 -8.10 10.78
C LYS A 289 7.02 -8.06 12.17
N LYS A 290 7.44 -7.16 13.08
CA LYS A 290 6.78 -7.00 14.39
C LYS A 290 5.35 -6.48 14.21
N PHE A 291 5.15 -5.51 13.31
CA PHE A 291 3.81 -5.03 12.95
C PHE A 291 2.98 -6.14 12.30
N LEU A 292 3.54 -6.91 11.36
CA LEU A 292 2.85 -8.06 10.76
C LEU A 292 2.35 -9.03 11.84
N TYR A 293 3.20 -9.42 12.79
CA TYR A 293 2.79 -10.27 13.92
C TYR A 293 1.74 -9.60 14.81
N TYR A 294 1.82 -8.28 15.03
CA TYR A 294 0.81 -7.53 15.77
C TYR A 294 -0.55 -7.59 15.08
N VAL A 295 -0.62 -7.34 13.77
CA VAL A 295 -1.85 -7.47 12.96
C VAL A 295 -2.41 -8.90 13.07
N LEU A 296 -1.56 -9.91 12.88
CA LEU A 296 -1.94 -11.32 12.99
C LEU A 296 -2.33 -11.76 14.41
N LYS A 297 -1.97 -10.99 15.44
CA LYS A 297 -2.45 -11.15 16.82
C LYS A 297 -3.65 -10.26 17.17
N SER A 298 -4.00 -9.27 16.36
CA SER A 298 -5.20 -8.44 16.55
C SER A 298 -6.45 -8.98 15.85
N SER A 299 -7.59 -8.99 16.53
CA SER A 299 -8.89 -9.29 15.90
C SER A 299 -9.20 -8.44 14.67
N ASP A 300 -8.53 -7.30 14.54
CA ASP A 300 -8.72 -6.32 13.48
C ASP A 300 -8.16 -6.77 12.13
N VAL A 301 -7.42 -7.88 12.06
CA VAL A 301 -6.99 -8.45 10.76
C VAL A 301 -8.18 -8.73 9.83
N LEU A 302 -9.36 -9.07 10.38
CA LEU A 302 -10.56 -9.25 9.58
C LEU A 302 -11.11 -7.92 9.03
N GLN A 303 -10.89 -6.81 9.75
CA GLN A 303 -11.23 -5.46 9.28
C GLN A 303 -10.29 -4.99 8.17
N ILE A 304 -9.13 -5.63 7.99
CA ILE A 304 -8.26 -5.43 6.82
C ILE A 304 -8.67 -6.38 5.68
N LEU A 305 -8.97 -7.65 6.00
CA LEU A 305 -9.33 -8.67 5.01
C LEU A 305 -10.58 -8.29 4.20
N VAL A 306 -11.63 -7.80 4.88
CA VAL A 306 -12.93 -7.56 4.25
C VAL A 306 -12.85 -6.48 3.14
N PRO A 307 -12.22 -5.30 3.36
CA PRO A 307 -11.95 -4.34 2.29
C PRO A 307 -11.12 -4.91 1.12
N ILE A 308 -10.10 -5.72 1.41
CA ILE A 308 -9.30 -6.34 0.34
C ILE A 308 -10.20 -7.23 -0.53
N LEU A 309 -11.00 -8.11 0.09
CA LEU A 309 -11.90 -8.99 -0.64
C LEU A 309 -12.99 -8.22 -1.41
N TYR A 310 -13.49 -7.11 -0.86
CA TYR A 310 -14.40 -6.21 -1.55
C TYR A 310 -13.78 -5.69 -2.86
N HIS A 311 -12.60 -5.07 -2.77
CA HIS A 311 -11.93 -4.46 -3.91
C HIS A 311 -11.46 -5.48 -4.95
N LEU A 312 -11.01 -6.67 -4.50
CA LEU A 312 -10.70 -7.78 -5.40
C LEU A 312 -11.95 -8.27 -6.15
N ASN A 313 -13.09 -8.37 -5.46
CA ASN A 313 -14.33 -8.77 -6.12
C ASN A 313 -14.79 -7.70 -7.12
N ASP A 314 -14.81 -6.42 -6.74
CA ASP A 314 -15.23 -5.31 -7.62
C ASP A 314 -14.35 -5.20 -8.87
N SER A 315 -13.04 -5.38 -8.71
CA SER A 315 -12.06 -5.13 -9.77
C SER A 315 -11.80 -6.33 -10.69
N ARG A 316 -12.31 -7.52 -10.39
CA ARG A 316 -11.99 -8.78 -11.08
C ARG A 316 -12.22 -8.77 -12.61
N ALA A 317 -13.15 -7.95 -13.09
CA ALA A 317 -13.52 -7.87 -14.51
C ALA A 317 -12.77 -6.75 -15.26
N ASP A 318 -12.07 -5.86 -14.54
CA ASP A 318 -11.39 -4.69 -15.10
C ASP A 318 -9.90 -4.95 -15.32
N GLN A 319 -9.50 -5.07 -16.59
CA GLN A 319 -8.11 -5.33 -16.98
C GLN A 319 -7.13 -4.20 -16.62
N SER A 320 -7.63 -2.99 -16.35
CA SER A 320 -6.78 -1.88 -15.91
C SER A 320 -6.37 -2.02 -14.44
N ARG A 321 -7.09 -2.82 -13.65
CA ARG A 321 -6.88 -2.99 -12.20
C ARG A 321 -6.08 -4.24 -11.83
N VAL A 322 -5.35 -4.82 -12.79
CA VAL A 322 -4.54 -6.02 -12.55
C VAL A 322 -3.51 -5.82 -11.45
N GLY A 323 -2.90 -4.64 -11.34
CA GLY A 323 -1.96 -4.32 -10.25
C GLY A 323 -2.60 -4.43 -8.86
N LEU A 324 -3.79 -3.85 -8.69
CA LEU A 324 -4.58 -3.97 -7.46
C LEU A 324 -4.91 -5.44 -7.13
N MET A 325 -5.24 -6.25 -8.14
CA MET A 325 -5.49 -7.68 -7.95
C MET A 325 -4.26 -8.41 -7.39
N HIS A 326 -3.07 -8.14 -7.92
CA HIS A 326 -1.82 -8.73 -7.43
C HIS A 326 -1.52 -8.31 -6.00
N ILE A 327 -1.58 -7.01 -5.70
CA ILE A 327 -1.30 -6.49 -4.36
C ILE A 327 -2.25 -7.11 -3.33
N GLY A 328 -3.57 -7.12 -3.60
CA GLY A 328 -4.55 -7.69 -2.68
C GLY A 328 -4.33 -9.19 -2.45
N VAL A 329 -4.04 -9.97 -3.50
CA VAL A 329 -3.76 -11.40 -3.38
C VAL A 329 -2.45 -11.64 -2.61
N PHE A 330 -1.40 -10.87 -2.86
CA PHE A 330 -0.11 -11.03 -2.16
C PHE A 330 -0.19 -10.63 -0.68
N ILE A 331 -0.99 -9.63 -0.32
CA ILE A 331 -1.27 -9.32 1.08
C ILE A 331 -1.95 -10.52 1.76
N ILE A 332 -3.00 -11.08 1.14
CA ILE A 332 -3.70 -12.23 1.72
C ILE A 332 -2.77 -13.46 1.77
N LEU A 333 -1.90 -13.66 0.77
CA LEU A 333 -0.88 -14.70 0.78
C LEU A 333 0.07 -14.56 1.98
N LEU A 334 0.60 -13.36 2.20
CA LEU A 334 1.44 -13.04 3.35
C LEU A 334 0.72 -13.35 4.68
N LEU A 335 -0.54 -12.93 4.81
CA LEU A 335 -1.33 -13.18 6.03
C LEU A 335 -1.67 -14.67 6.21
N SER A 336 -1.89 -15.40 5.12
CA SER A 336 -2.28 -16.81 5.13
C SER A 336 -1.20 -17.75 5.65
N GLY A 337 0.08 -17.34 5.59
CA GLY A 337 1.20 -18.14 6.09
C GLY A 337 1.18 -18.35 7.60
N GLU A 338 0.29 -17.67 8.34
CA GLU A 338 0.27 -17.64 9.79
C GLU A 338 -1.00 -18.27 10.36
N ARG A 339 -0.82 -19.22 11.29
CA ARG A 339 -1.90 -20.01 11.89
C ARG A 339 -3.04 -19.16 12.45
N ASN A 340 -2.71 -18.05 13.11
CA ASN A 340 -3.70 -17.18 13.75
C ASN A 340 -4.69 -16.59 12.74
N PHE A 341 -4.26 -16.33 11.51
CA PHE A 341 -5.14 -15.85 10.44
C PHE A 341 -6.17 -16.92 10.08
N GLY A 342 -5.74 -18.15 9.79
CA GLY A 342 -6.64 -19.26 9.47
C GLY A 342 -7.65 -19.55 10.58
N VAL A 343 -7.22 -19.52 11.85
CA VAL A 343 -8.12 -19.68 13.01
C VAL A 343 -9.17 -18.56 13.06
N ARG A 344 -8.79 -17.30 12.78
CA ARG A 344 -9.69 -16.15 12.81
C ARG A 344 -10.75 -16.14 11.72
N LEU A 345 -10.48 -16.77 10.57
CA LEU A 345 -11.44 -16.84 9.48
C LEU A 345 -12.77 -17.51 9.89
N ASN A 346 -12.76 -18.31 10.97
CA ASN A 346 -13.97 -18.93 11.53
C ASN A 346 -14.91 -17.95 12.24
N LYS A 347 -14.52 -16.68 12.45
CA LYS A 347 -15.44 -15.70 13.03
C LYS A 347 -16.64 -15.51 12.10
N PRO A 348 -17.88 -15.41 12.63
CA PRO A 348 -19.06 -15.14 11.82
C PRO A 348 -18.88 -13.87 10.98
N TYR A 349 -19.25 -13.95 9.71
CA TYR A 349 -19.29 -12.79 8.83
C TYR A 349 -20.67 -12.14 8.95
N THR A 350 -20.73 -10.96 9.54
CA THR A 350 -21.97 -10.22 9.82
C THR A 350 -22.11 -8.93 9.03
N ALA A 351 -21.09 -8.55 8.25
CA ALA A 351 -21.09 -7.28 7.55
C ALA A 351 -22.07 -7.29 6.36
N THR A 352 -22.89 -6.25 6.25
CA THR A 352 -23.85 -6.05 5.17
C THR A 352 -23.26 -5.24 4.02
N ILE A 353 -22.05 -5.58 3.59
CA ILE A 353 -21.39 -4.87 2.50
C ILE A 353 -22.02 -5.29 1.17
N PRO A 354 -22.40 -4.36 0.28
CA PRO A 354 -23.03 -4.68 -1.00
C PRO A 354 -21.97 -5.22 -1.96
N MET A 355 -21.66 -6.51 -1.83
CA MET A 355 -20.80 -7.24 -2.74
C MET A 355 -21.65 -7.99 -3.76
N ASP A 356 -21.23 -7.99 -5.02
CA ASP A 356 -21.77 -8.90 -6.03
C ASP A 356 -21.30 -10.33 -5.71
N ILE A 357 -21.93 -10.98 -4.74
CA ILE A 357 -21.75 -12.38 -4.33
C ILE A 357 -23.10 -12.97 -3.89
N PRO A 358 -23.29 -14.29 -3.94
CA PRO A 358 -24.50 -14.93 -3.41
C PRO A 358 -24.69 -14.60 -1.93
N VAL A 359 -25.94 -14.42 -1.49
CA VAL A 359 -26.24 -14.29 -0.06
C VAL A 359 -25.94 -15.60 0.64
N PHE A 360 -25.17 -15.55 1.72
CA PHE A 360 -24.87 -16.69 2.57
C PHE A 360 -24.84 -16.28 4.04
N THR A 361 -25.04 -17.26 4.92
CA THR A 361 -24.76 -17.14 6.35
C THR A 361 -23.58 -18.04 6.66
N GLY A 362 -22.51 -17.46 7.18
CA GLY A 362 -21.27 -18.19 7.39
C GLY A 362 -20.20 -17.35 8.04
N THR A 363 -18.96 -17.72 7.78
CA THR A 363 -17.75 -17.16 8.39
C THR A 363 -16.97 -16.31 7.38
N HIS A 364 -15.88 -15.67 7.82
CA HIS A 364 -14.97 -14.97 6.91
C HIS A 364 -14.25 -15.94 5.96
N ALA A 365 -14.11 -17.23 6.33
CA ALA A 365 -13.61 -18.27 5.43
C ALA A 365 -14.54 -18.46 4.23
N ASP A 366 -15.86 -18.43 4.46
CA ASP A 366 -16.86 -18.56 3.40
C ASP A 366 -16.82 -17.38 2.44
N LEU A 367 -16.63 -16.16 2.96
CA LEU A 367 -16.42 -14.97 2.15
C LEU A 367 -15.17 -15.10 1.26
N LEU A 368 -14.04 -15.49 1.86
CA LEU A 368 -12.77 -15.70 1.16
C LEU A 368 -12.91 -16.69 0.01
N ILE A 369 -13.48 -17.87 0.27
CA ILE A 369 -13.71 -18.91 -0.75
C ILE A 369 -14.65 -18.41 -1.84
N THR A 370 -15.72 -17.71 -1.48
CA THR A 370 -16.71 -17.21 -2.44
C THR A 370 -16.12 -16.16 -3.38
N VAL A 371 -15.34 -15.22 -2.84
CA VAL A 371 -14.65 -14.20 -3.65
C VAL A 371 -13.59 -14.84 -4.54
N PHE A 372 -12.77 -15.75 -4.02
CA PHE A 372 -11.73 -16.43 -4.80
C PHE A 372 -12.32 -17.27 -5.93
N HIS A 373 -13.40 -18.00 -5.65
CA HIS A 373 -14.18 -18.72 -6.67
C HIS A 373 -14.62 -17.77 -7.79
N LYS A 374 -15.13 -16.59 -7.44
CA LYS A 374 -15.63 -15.63 -8.42
C LYS A 374 -14.52 -14.99 -9.25
N ILE A 375 -13.38 -14.70 -8.64
CA ILE A 375 -12.18 -14.24 -9.35
C ILE A 375 -11.73 -15.29 -10.37
N ILE A 376 -11.67 -16.56 -9.97
CA ILE A 376 -11.24 -17.67 -10.84
C ILE A 376 -12.23 -17.90 -12.00
N THR A 377 -13.53 -17.86 -11.72
CA THR A 377 -14.56 -18.26 -12.71
C THR A 377 -15.09 -17.13 -13.58
N THR A 378 -15.03 -15.88 -13.10
CA THR A 378 -15.58 -14.71 -13.82
C THR A 378 -14.56 -13.61 -14.07
N GLY A 379 -13.32 -13.77 -13.58
CA GLY A 379 -12.23 -12.85 -13.83
C GLY A 379 -11.71 -12.92 -15.26
N HIS A 380 -11.02 -11.86 -15.69
CA HIS A 380 -10.42 -11.81 -17.03
C HIS A 380 -9.15 -12.68 -17.12
N GLN A 381 -8.71 -13.01 -18.34
CA GLN A 381 -7.59 -13.96 -18.58
C GLN A 381 -6.26 -13.54 -17.94
N ARG A 382 -5.94 -12.24 -17.84
CA ARG A 382 -4.72 -11.77 -17.15
C ARG A 382 -4.65 -12.13 -15.65
N LEU A 383 -5.73 -12.66 -15.04
CA LEU A 383 -5.72 -13.15 -13.65
C LEU A 383 -5.30 -14.62 -13.52
N GLN A 384 -5.16 -15.37 -14.62
CA GLN A 384 -4.73 -16.77 -14.56
C GLN A 384 -3.43 -17.00 -13.77
N PRO A 385 -2.39 -16.14 -13.87
CA PRO A 385 -1.18 -16.29 -13.06
C PRO A 385 -1.42 -16.20 -11.54
N LEU A 386 -2.54 -15.64 -11.09
CA LEU A 386 -2.90 -15.55 -9.68
C LEU A 386 -3.57 -16.81 -9.14
N PHE A 387 -4.00 -17.75 -9.99
CA PHE A 387 -4.77 -18.92 -9.56
C PHE A 387 -3.98 -19.79 -8.58
N ASP A 388 -2.69 -19.99 -8.83
CA ASP A 388 -1.78 -20.71 -7.93
C ASP A 388 -1.70 -20.02 -6.55
N CYS A 389 -1.59 -18.68 -6.52
CA CYS A 389 -1.57 -17.93 -5.28
C CYS A 389 -2.89 -18.02 -4.51
N LEU A 390 -4.02 -17.88 -5.22
CA LEU A 390 -5.37 -17.97 -4.62
C LEU A 390 -5.60 -19.34 -3.98
N LEU A 391 -5.21 -20.42 -4.66
CA LEU A 391 -5.35 -21.78 -4.12
C LEU A 391 -4.32 -22.06 -3.02
N THR A 392 -3.10 -21.55 -3.12
CA THR A 392 -2.08 -21.64 -2.06
C THR A 392 -2.58 -21.01 -0.75
N ILE A 393 -3.21 -19.83 -0.83
CA ILE A 393 -3.86 -19.20 0.34
C ILE A 393 -4.88 -20.14 0.97
N LEU A 394 -5.75 -20.76 0.15
CA LEU A 394 -6.78 -21.67 0.65
C LEU A 394 -6.16 -22.94 1.27
N VAL A 395 -5.10 -23.48 0.68
CA VAL A 395 -4.32 -24.59 1.25
C VAL A 395 -3.79 -24.21 2.63
N ASN A 396 -3.12 -23.05 2.76
CA ASN A 396 -2.53 -22.59 4.02
C ASN A 396 -3.57 -22.49 5.16
N VAL A 397 -4.79 -22.03 4.85
CA VAL A 397 -5.83 -21.85 5.88
C VAL A 397 -6.71 -23.09 6.10
N SER A 398 -6.71 -24.04 5.15
CA SER A 398 -7.60 -25.20 5.14
C SER A 398 -7.58 -26.08 6.41
N PRO A 399 -6.43 -26.31 7.10
CA PRO A 399 -6.42 -27.11 8.34
C PRO A 399 -7.20 -26.47 9.50
N TYR A 400 -7.55 -25.19 9.39
CA TYR A 400 -8.17 -24.42 10.46
C TYR A 400 -9.65 -24.10 10.22
N LEU A 401 -10.20 -24.42 9.05
CA LEU A 401 -11.58 -24.07 8.67
C LEU A 401 -12.59 -25.03 9.31
N LYS A 402 -13.37 -24.57 10.28
CA LYS A 402 -14.18 -25.44 11.14
C LYS A 402 -15.59 -25.72 10.63
N THR A 403 -16.25 -24.74 10.03
CA THR A 403 -17.68 -24.81 9.73
C THR A 403 -18.00 -24.13 8.40
N LEU A 404 -17.55 -24.72 7.30
CA LEU A 404 -17.87 -24.21 5.97
C LEU A 404 -19.37 -24.30 5.68
N SER A 405 -19.91 -23.24 5.10
CA SER A 405 -21.26 -23.19 4.57
C SER A 405 -21.43 -24.13 3.36
N MET A 406 -22.68 -24.48 3.06
CA MET A 406 -23.03 -25.22 1.85
C MET A 406 -22.58 -24.48 0.58
N VAL A 407 -22.66 -23.14 0.59
CA VAL A 407 -22.26 -22.30 -0.55
C VAL A 407 -20.76 -22.44 -0.82
N ALA A 408 -19.91 -22.18 0.18
CA ALA A 408 -18.45 -22.30 0.05
C ALA A 408 -18.03 -23.72 -0.34
N SER A 409 -18.63 -24.74 0.29
CA SER A 409 -18.38 -26.15 -0.01
C SER A 409 -18.67 -26.49 -1.49
N THR A 410 -19.81 -26.01 -2.01
CA THR A 410 -20.20 -26.19 -3.41
C THR A 410 -19.25 -25.45 -4.36
N LYS A 411 -18.77 -24.26 -3.98
CA LYS A 411 -17.81 -23.49 -4.79
C LYS A 411 -16.46 -24.17 -4.92
N LEU A 412 -15.90 -24.71 -3.83
CA LEU A 412 -14.65 -25.48 -3.90
C LEU A 412 -14.79 -26.68 -4.83
N LEU A 413 -15.90 -27.40 -4.71
CA LEU A 413 -16.12 -28.60 -5.51
C LEU A 413 -16.38 -28.30 -6.99
N HIS A 414 -17.01 -27.15 -7.28
CA HIS A 414 -17.14 -26.65 -8.65
C HIS A 414 -15.76 -26.33 -9.27
N LEU A 415 -14.81 -25.77 -8.51
CA LEU A 415 -13.44 -25.58 -9.01
C LEU A 415 -12.77 -26.92 -9.33
N LEU A 416 -12.93 -27.93 -8.46
CA LEU A 416 -12.38 -29.26 -8.71
C LEU A 416 -12.97 -29.86 -9.98
N GLU A 417 -14.30 -29.82 -10.13
CA GLU A 417 -14.99 -30.32 -11.32
C GLU A 417 -14.50 -29.63 -12.60
N ALA A 418 -14.31 -28.32 -12.58
CA ALA A 418 -13.80 -27.57 -13.73
C ALA A 418 -12.34 -27.92 -14.07
N PHE A 419 -11.45 -27.90 -13.07
CA PHE A 419 -10.01 -28.11 -13.28
C PHE A 419 -9.62 -29.57 -13.51
N SER A 420 -10.47 -30.52 -13.13
CA SER A 420 -10.26 -31.95 -13.41
C SER A 420 -10.75 -32.40 -14.79
N THR A 421 -11.38 -31.52 -15.59
CA THR A 421 -11.78 -31.88 -16.95
C THR A 421 -10.54 -32.17 -17.82
N PRO A 422 -10.54 -33.22 -18.67
CA PRO A 422 -9.40 -33.56 -19.51
C PRO A 422 -8.93 -32.40 -20.41
N TRP A 423 -9.89 -31.64 -20.97
CA TRP A 423 -9.59 -30.48 -21.81
C TRP A 423 -8.81 -29.41 -21.05
N PHE A 424 -9.20 -29.08 -19.81
CA PHE A 424 -8.47 -28.09 -19.02
C PHE A 424 -7.14 -28.68 -18.55
N LEU A 425 -7.17 -29.85 -17.92
CA LEU A 425 -6.01 -30.46 -17.27
C LEU A 425 -4.84 -30.68 -18.23
N PHE A 426 -5.12 -31.11 -19.46
CA PHE A 426 -4.08 -31.37 -20.48
C PHE A 426 -3.77 -30.16 -21.38
N SER A 427 -4.40 -29.01 -21.18
CA SER A 427 -4.12 -27.80 -21.97
C SER A 427 -2.80 -27.11 -21.62
N SER A 428 -2.25 -27.37 -20.43
CA SER A 428 -0.97 -26.82 -19.97
C SER A 428 -0.30 -27.79 -19.00
N PRO A 429 1.04 -27.94 -19.07
CA PRO A 429 1.78 -28.86 -18.21
C PRO A 429 1.68 -28.51 -16.72
N ASN A 430 1.29 -27.29 -16.35
CA ASN A 430 1.21 -26.86 -14.95
C ASN A 430 -0.22 -26.94 -14.37
N ASN A 431 -1.25 -27.21 -15.18
CA ASN A 431 -2.65 -27.14 -14.72
C ASN A 431 -2.98 -28.19 -13.65
N HIS A 432 -2.21 -29.29 -13.59
CA HIS A 432 -2.39 -30.30 -12.54
C HIS A 432 -2.13 -29.75 -11.14
N HIS A 433 -1.29 -28.71 -10.97
CA HIS A 433 -1.04 -28.09 -9.68
C HIS A 433 -2.32 -27.54 -9.04
N LEU A 434 -3.23 -26.96 -9.84
CA LEU A 434 -4.51 -26.46 -9.34
C LEU A 434 -5.40 -27.56 -8.77
N VAL A 435 -5.38 -28.74 -9.40
CA VAL A 435 -6.10 -29.92 -8.91
C VAL A 435 -5.45 -30.44 -7.62
N PHE A 436 -4.12 -30.50 -7.56
CA PHE A 436 -3.40 -30.88 -6.35
C PHE A 436 -3.73 -29.97 -5.16
N PHE A 437 -3.73 -28.65 -5.36
CA PHE A 437 -4.10 -27.72 -4.29
C PHE A 437 -5.54 -27.94 -3.80
N LEU A 438 -6.49 -28.18 -4.70
CA LEU A 438 -7.89 -28.44 -4.31
C LEU A 438 -8.03 -29.75 -3.53
N LEU A 439 -7.36 -30.82 -3.96
CA LEU A 439 -7.32 -32.09 -3.22
C LEU A 439 -6.70 -31.91 -1.85
N GLU A 440 -5.62 -31.14 -1.75
CA GLU A 440 -4.97 -30.84 -0.48
C GLU A 440 -5.87 -30.03 0.47
N ILE A 441 -6.65 -29.07 -0.05
CA ILE A 441 -7.67 -28.36 0.73
C ILE A 441 -8.70 -29.34 1.30
N PHE A 442 -9.21 -30.27 0.50
CA PHE A 442 -10.18 -31.27 0.98
C PHE A 442 -9.56 -32.20 2.02
N ASN A 443 -8.34 -32.69 1.78
CA ASN A 443 -7.62 -33.55 2.70
C ASN A 443 -7.40 -32.87 4.05
N ASN A 444 -6.92 -31.63 4.05
CA ASN A 444 -6.70 -30.87 5.28
C ASN A 444 -7.99 -30.65 6.08
N ILE A 445 -9.09 -30.29 5.43
CA ILE A 445 -10.36 -30.08 6.12
C ILE A 445 -10.89 -31.40 6.68
N ILE A 446 -10.84 -32.50 5.91
CA ILE A 446 -11.28 -33.82 6.37
C ILE A 446 -10.37 -34.34 7.49
N GLN A 447 -9.07 -34.15 7.41
CA GLN A 447 -8.13 -34.66 8.41
C GLN A 447 -8.23 -33.92 9.75
N TYR A 448 -8.37 -32.59 9.71
CA TYR A 448 -8.24 -31.77 10.92
C TYR A 448 -9.56 -31.19 11.43
N GLN A 449 -10.59 -31.05 10.57
CA GLN A 449 -11.83 -30.35 10.89
C GLN A 449 -13.09 -31.11 10.42
N PHE A 450 -13.03 -32.45 10.34
CA PHE A 450 -14.15 -33.29 9.87
C PHE A 450 -15.48 -32.99 10.58
N ASP A 451 -15.46 -32.99 11.91
CA ASP A 451 -16.66 -32.93 12.75
C ASP A 451 -17.53 -31.70 12.49
N GLY A 452 -16.92 -30.56 12.16
CA GLY A 452 -17.62 -29.30 11.90
C GLY A 452 -17.97 -29.07 10.43
N ASN A 453 -17.41 -29.84 9.50
CA ASN A 453 -17.55 -29.61 8.05
C ASN A 453 -18.47 -30.62 7.36
N SER A 454 -19.62 -30.91 7.98
CA SER A 454 -20.63 -31.81 7.42
C SER A 454 -21.13 -31.38 6.04
N ASN A 455 -21.26 -30.07 5.80
CA ASN A 455 -21.63 -29.52 4.48
C ASN A 455 -20.63 -29.91 3.39
N LEU A 456 -19.32 -29.82 3.67
CA LEU A 456 -18.27 -30.18 2.72
C LEU A 456 -18.32 -31.68 2.43
N VAL A 457 -18.34 -32.50 3.48
CA VAL A 457 -18.41 -33.97 3.37
C VAL A 457 -19.64 -34.40 2.56
N TYR A 458 -20.81 -33.82 2.86
CA TYR A 458 -22.03 -34.05 2.11
C TYR A 458 -21.89 -33.68 0.62
N THR A 459 -21.28 -32.53 0.34
CA THR A 459 -21.07 -32.06 -1.04
C THR A 459 -20.14 -33.01 -1.80
N ILE A 460 -19.05 -33.47 -1.17
CA ILE A 460 -18.13 -34.48 -1.72
C ILE A 460 -18.87 -35.77 -2.06
N ILE A 461 -19.70 -36.30 -1.14
CA ILE A 461 -20.47 -37.52 -1.36
C ILE A 461 -21.43 -37.35 -2.55
N ARG A 462 -22.13 -36.21 -2.64
CA ARG A 462 -23.05 -35.93 -3.76
C ARG A 462 -22.36 -35.85 -5.12
N LYS A 463 -21.12 -35.39 -5.15
CA LYS A 463 -20.31 -35.23 -6.37
C LYS A 463 -19.17 -36.24 -6.45
N ARG A 464 -19.30 -37.41 -5.80
CA ARG A 464 -18.28 -38.49 -5.80
C ARG A 464 -17.81 -38.89 -7.21
N GLN A 465 -18.67 -38.73 -8.22
CA GLN A 465 -18.34 -39.03 -9.61
C GLN A 465 -17.20 -38.16 -10.17
N VAL A 466 -17.02 -36.93 -9.67
CA VAL A 466 -15.89 -36.07 -10.06
C VAL A 466 -14.57 -36.73 -9.66
N PHE A 467 -14.49 -37.26 -8.45
CA PHE A 467 -13.30 -37.97 -7.95
C PHE A 467 -13.08 -39.30 -8.66
N HIS A 468 -14.14 -40.06 -8.94
CA HIS A 468 -14.03 -41.30 -9.73
C HIS A 468 -13.53 -41.01 -11.16
N SER A 469 -14.04 -39.93 -11.78
CA SER A 469 -13.62 -39.51 -13.12
C SER A 469 -12.14 -39.12 -13.14
N LEU A 470 -11.70 -38.34 -12.15
CA LEU A 470 -10.30 -37.95 -11.97
C LEU A 470 -9.39 -39.18 -11.76
N ALA A 471 -9.82 -40.15 -10.96
CA ALA A 471 -9.08 -41.40 -10.75
C ALA A 471 -9.05 -42.30 -11.99
N SER A 472 -10.04 -42.18 -12.87
CA SER A 472 -10.14 -42.94 -14.13
C SER A 472 -9.51 -42.22 -15.33
N LEU A 473 -8.76 -41.14 -15.12
CA LEU A 473 -8.11 -40.43 -16.21
C LEU A 473 -7.22 -41.40 -17.01
N PRO A 474 -7.22 -41.30 -18.36
CA PRO A 474 -6.36 -42.13 -19.18
C PRO A 474 -4.89 -41.91 -18.79
N SER A 475 -4.21 -42.98 -18.41
CA SER A 475 -2.76 -43.00 -18.28
C SER A 475 -2.17 -43.71 -19.50
N ASP A 476 -0.96 -43.32 -19.93
CA ASP A 476 -0.26 -43.86 -21.11
C ASP A 476 0.04 -45.38 -21.06
N GLY A 477 -0.55 -46.12 -20.11
CA GLY A 477 -0.38 -47.56 -19.91
C GLY A 477 -1.68 -48.40 -19.92
N GLN A 478 -2.86 -47.83 -20.18
CA GLN A 478 -4.06 -48.65 -20.35
C GLN A 478 -4.24 -49.10 -21.81
N PRO A 479 -4.26 -50.42 -22.11
CA PRO A 479 -4.57 -50.88 -23.45
C PRO A 479 -5.98 -50.43 -23.82
N SER A 480 -6.11 -49.86 -25.02
CA SER A 480 -7.40 -49.50 -25.61
C SER A 480 -8.32 -50.71 -25.54
N PRO A 481 -9.59 -50.58 -25.12
CA PRO A 481 -10.51 -51.70 -25.19
C PRO A 481 -10.63 -52.09 -26.67
N SER A 482 -10.17 -53.29 -27.00
CA SER A 482 -10.27 -53.88 -28.33
C SER A 482 -11.74 -53.85 -28.76
N LEU A 483 -12.02 -53.09 -29.82
CA LEU A 483 -13.31 -53.00 -30.51
C LEU A 483 -13.87 -54.37 -30.90
#